data_AF-A0ABD0QQ97-F1
#
_entry.id   AF-A0ABD0QQ97-F1
#
_cell.length_a   1.000
_cell.length_b   1.000
_cell.length_c   1.000
_cell.angle_alpha   90.00
_cell.angle_beta   90.00
_cell.angle_gamma   90.00
#
_symmetry.space_group_name_H-M   'P 1'
#
loop_
_entity.id
_entity.type
_entity.pdbx_description
1 polymer ?
#
loop_
_entity_poly.entity_id
_entity_poly.type
_entity_poly.pdbx_seq_one_letter_code
_entity_poly.pdbx_strand_id
1 'polypeptide(L)'
;MKSAEEAVDICSEAHQREPQNIYILRDRAEAYILLQEYEKAVEDYQEAREFDQENQEIREGLERAQKLLKQSRKRDYYKILGVSR
;
A
#
# COMPACT_ATOMS: atom_id res chain seq x y z
N MET A 1 10.35 2.85 11.39
CA MET A 1 9.00 2.34 11.72
C MET A 1 8.13 3.44 12.29
N LYS A 2 8.51 4.13 13.37
CA LYS A 2 7.79 5.32 13.88
C LYS A 2 7.45 6.35 12.79
N SER A 3 8.39 6.64 11.91
CA SER A 3 8.18 7.59 10.80
C SER A 3 7.17 7.12 9.75
N ALA A 4 6.91 5.82 9.62
CA ALA A 4 5.93 5.29 8.67
C ALA A 4 4.52 5.28 9.28
N GLU A 5 4.40 5.00 10.58
CA GLU A 5 3.14 5.16 11.34
C GLU A 5 2.69 6.63 11.32
N GLU A 6 3.60 7.56 11.63
CA GLU A 6 3.33 9.01 11.55
C GLU A 6 2.93 9.45 10.13
N ALA A 7 3.57 8.88 9.09
CA ALA A 7 3.21 9.17 7.70
C ALA A 7 1.79 8.70 7.36
N VAL A 8 1.37 7.53 7.86
CA VAL A 8 -0.02 7.05 7.69
C VAL A 8 -1.01 8.01 8.35
N ASP A 9 -0.72 8.45 9.58
CA ASP A 9 -1.61 9.36 10.32
C ASP A 9 -1.76 10.70 9.59
N ILE A 10 -0.64 11.31 9.19
CA ILE A 10 -0.61 12.58 8.46
C ILE A 10 -1.35 12.45 7.11
N CYS A 11 -1.08 11.39 6.35
CA CYS A 11 -1.75 11.18 5.07
C CYS A 11 -3.24 10.89 5.25
N SER A 12 -3.64 10.24 6.34
CA SER A 12 -5.05 9.99 6.65
C SER A 12 -5.80 11.29 6.97
N GLU A 13 -5.21 12.18 7.74
CA GLU A 13 -5.77 13.52 7.97
C GLU A 13 -5.83 14.35 6.69
N ALA A 14 -4.78 14.30 5.86
CA ALA A 14 -4.73 15.03 4.60
C ALA A 14 -5.79 14.51 3.60
N HIS A 15 -5.96 13.19 3.53
CA HIS A 15 -6.96 12.55 2.68
C HIS A 15 -8.40 12.92 3.07
N GLN A 16 -8.69 13.15 4.37
CA GLN A 16 -10.01 13.66 4.78
C GLN A 16 -10.31 15.04 4.20
N ARG A 17 -9.28 15.86 3.95
CA ARG A 17 -9.43 17.21 3.37
C ARG A 17 -9.43 17.18 1.85
N GLU A 18 -8.63 16.28 1.27
CA GLU A 18 -8.44 16.13 -0.17
C GLU A 18 -8.58 14.65 -0.59
N PRO A 19 -9.82 14.11 -0.60
CA PRO A 19 -10.04 12.68 -0.81
C PRO A 19 -9.62 12.18 -2.19
N GLN A 20 -9.61 13.05 -3.20
CA GLN A 20 -9.27 12.70 -4.58
C GLN A 20 -7.81 12.99 -4.94
N ASN A 21 -6.99 13.39 -3.97
CA ASN A 21 -5.58 13.70 -4.22
C ASN A 21 -4.76 12.40 -4.30
N ILE A 22 -4.42 12.02 -5.53
CA ILE A 22 -3.67 10.79 -5.83
C ILE A 22 -2.30 10.73 -5.17
N TYR A 23 -1.67 11.88 -4.88
CA TYR A 23 -0.35 11.91 -4.23
C TYR A 23 -0.44 11.55 -2.75
N ILE A 24 -1.51 11.95 -2.07
CA ILE A 24 -1.75 11.58 -0.67
C ILE A 24 -2.00 10.08 -0.56
N LEU A 25 -2.83 9.53 -1.45
CA LEU A 25 -3.09 8.09 -1.53
C LEU A 25 -1.81 7.30 -1.82
N ARG A 26 -0.99 7.75 -2.78
CA ARG A 26 0.31 7.16 -3.08
C ARG A 26 1.24 7.15 -1.87
N ASP A 27 1.38 8.28 -1.20
CA ASP A 27 2.31 8.42 -0.06
C ASP A 27 1.85 7.58 1.14
N ARG A 28 0.54 7.50 1.37
CA ARG A 28 -0.05 6.59 2.37
C ARG A 28 0.18 5.12 2.02
N ALA A 29 0.03 4.74 0.75
CA ALA A 29 0.30 3.39 0.27
C ALA A 29 1.77 2.99 0.46
N GLU A 30 2.72 3.88 0.18
CA GLU A 30 4.15 3.64 0.43
C GLU A 30 4.45 3.49 1.93
N ALA A 31 3.79 4.28 2.78
CA ALA A 31 3.89 4.13 4.23
C ALA A 31 3.35 2.76 4.68
N TYR A 32 2.21 2.30 4.15
CA TYR A 32 1.70 0.96 4.41
C TYR A 32 2.64 -0.16 3.91
N ILE A 33 3.32 0.02 2.77
CA ILE A 33 4.36 -0.92 2.32
C ILE A 33 5.49 -1.03 3.34
N LEU A 34 5.95 0.09 3.90
CA LEU A 34 7.01 0.11 4.93
C LEU A 34 6.56 -0.60 6.22
N LEU A 35 5.27 -0.53 6.54
CA LEU A 35 4.65 -1.23 7.68
C LEU A 35 4.29 -2.69 7.36
N GLN A 36 4.51 -3.14 6.12
CA GLN A 36 4.13 -4.45 5.60
C GLN A 36 2.61 -4.70 5.62
N GLU A 37 1.81 -3.64 5.66
CA GLU A 37 0.35 -3.67 5.55
C GLU A 37 -0.07 -3.65 4.08
N TYR A 38 0.35 -4.68 3.33
CA TYR A 38 0.25 -4.68 1.86
C TYR A 38 -1.18 -4.64 1.34
N GLU A 39 -2.16 -5.20 2.06
CA GLU A 39 -3.58 -5.08 1.71
C GLU A 39 -4.01 -3.61 1.61
N LYS A 40 -3.72 -2.79 2.63
CA LYS A 40 -4.09 -1.37 2.65
C LYS A 40 -3.34 -0.56 1.58
N ALA A 41 -2.08 -0.90 1.34
CA ALA A 41 -1.33 -0.28 0.25
C ALA A 41 -1.99 -0.54 -1.12
N VAL A 42 -2.47 -1.77 -1.36
CA VAL A 42 -3.18 -2.10 -2.61
C VAL A 42 -4.49 -1.32 -2.72
N GLU A 43 -5.24 -1.19 -1.63
CA GLU A 43 -6.49 -0.41 -1.59
C GLU A 43 -6.24 1.06 -1.96
N ASP A 44 -5.26 1.72 -1.33
CA ASP A 44 -4.92 3.12 -1.62
C ASP A 44 -4.47 3.33 -3.07
N TYR A 45 -3.66 2.41 -3.62
CA TYR A 45 -3.25 2.49 -5.03
C TYR A 45 -4.40 2.21 -6.00
N GLN A 46 -5.35 1.34 -5.63
CA GLN A 46 -6.54 1.11 -6.45
C GLN A 46 -7.40 2.36 -6.50
N GLU A 47 -7.64 3.00 -5.35
CA GLU A 47 -8.37 4.25 -5.25
C GLU A 47 -7.67 5.37 -6.04
N ALA A 48 -6.34 5.53 -5.89
CA ALA A 48 -5.58 6.52 -6.65
C ALA A 48 -5.73 6.31 -8.18
N ARG A 49 -5.77 5.06 -8.62
CA ARG A 49 -5.94 4.70 -10.04
C ARG A 49 -7.35 4.99 -10.55
N GLU A 50 -8.37 5.02 -9.70
CA GLU A 50 -9.72 5.42 -10.09
C GLU A 50 -9.77 6.91 -10.49
N PHE A 51 -8.92 7.75 -9.87
CA PHE A 51 -8.81 9.17 -10.18
C PHE A 51 -7.86 9.48 -11.35
N ASP A 52 -6.78 8.71 -11.52
CA ASP A 52 -5.85 8.85 -12.64
C ASP A 52 -5.35 7.48 -13.13
N GLN A 53 -5.97 6.97 -14.19
CA GLN A 53 -5.68 5.65 -14.76
C GLN A 53 -4.39 5.62 -15.58
N GLU A 54 -3.96 6.77 -16.12
CA GLU A 54 -2.79 6.87 -16.99
C GLU A 54 -1.50 7.14 -16.20
N ASN A 55 -1.62 7.44 -14.90
CA ASN A 55 -0.48 7.68 -14.04
C ASN A 55 0.44 6.46 -13.92
N GLN A 56 1.64 6.59 -14.49
CA GLN A 56 2.62 5.52 -14.48
C GLN A 56 3.10 5.17 -13.06
N GLU A 57 3.28 6.15 -12.17
CA GLU A 57 3.73 5.92 -10.79
C GLU A 57 2.70 5.10 -10.00
N ILE A 58 1.41 5.42 -10.14
CA ILE A 58 0.33 4.69 -9.47
C ILE A 58 0.24 3.25 -9.99
N ARG A 59 0.39 3.04 -11.30
CA ARG A 59 0.39 1.71 -11.90
C ARG A 59 1.55 0.86 -11.38
N GLU A 60 2.76 1.41 -11.38
CA GLU A 60 3.95 0.72 -10.88
C GLU A 60 3.87 0.43 -9.38
N GLY A 61 3.37 1.38 -8.59
CA GLY A 61 3.11 1.23 -7.17
C GLY A 61 2.10 0.11 -6.87
N LEU A 62 0.99 0.07 -7.61
CA LEU A 62 -0.03 -0.97 -7.48
C LEU A 62 0.53 -2.37 -7.79
N GLU A 63 1.26 -2.51 -8.90
CA GLU A 63 1.90 -3.79 -9.28
C GLU A 63 2.88 -4.27 -8.21
N ARG A 64 3.68 -3.35 -7.66
CA ARG A 64 4.61 -3.63 -6.58
C ARG A 64 3.88 -4.08 -5.31
N ALA A 65 2.85 -3.36 -4.89
CA ALA A 65 2.05 -3.68 -3.70
C ALA A 65 1.39 -5.07 -3.84
N GLN A 66 0.79 -5.37 -4.99
CA GLN A 66 0.19 -6.69 -5.27
C GLN A 66 1.21 -7.83 -5.24
N LYS A 67 2.42 -7.58 -5.77
CA LYS A 67 3.52 -8.57 -5.73
C LYS A 67 3.96 -8.84 -4.30
N LEU A 68 4.10 -7.81 -3.47
CA LEU A 68 4.47 -7.94 -2.06
C LEU A 68 3.39 -8.68 -1.27
N LEU A 69 2.12 -8.33 -1.49
CA LEU A 69 0.96 -9.01 -0.90
C LEU A 69 0.97 -10.51 -1.21
N LYS A 70 1.16 -10.88 -2.48
CA LYS A 70 1.25 -12.29 -2.91
C LYS A 70 2.42 -13.01 -2.23
N GLN A 71 3.56 -12.35 -2.07
CA GLN A 71 4.72 -12.92 -1.38
C GLN A 71 4.48 -13.10 0.12
N SER A 72 3.81 -12.16 0.77
CA SER A 72 3.43 -12.23 2.18
C SER A 72 2.54 -13.44 2.45
N ARG A 73 1.44 -13.58 1.68
CA ARG A 73 0.53 -14.72 1.78
C ARG A 73 1.21 -16.07 1.55
N LYS A 74 2.16 -16.13 0.60
CA LYS A 74 2.95 -17.35 0.36
C LYS A 74 3.86 -17.66 1.55
N ARG A 75 4.46 -16.67 2.21
CA ARG A 75 5.26 -16.86 3.44
C ARG A 75 4.40 -17.43 4.56
N ASP A 76 3.23 -16.83 4.77
CA ASP A 76 2.31 -17.25 5.83
C ASP A 76 1.79 -18.66 5.59
N TYR A 77 1.52 -19.03 4.34
CA TYR A 77 1.12 -20.39 3.97
C TYR A 77 2.12 -21.46 4.42
N TYR A 78 3.42 -21.28 4.16
CA TYR A 78 4.44 -22.25 4.61
C TYR A 78 4.64 -22.25 6.12
N LYS A 79 4.48 -21.09 6.77
CA LYS A 79 4.52 -20.99 8.23
C LYS A 79 3.38 -21.80 8.87
N ILE A 80 2.19 -21.76 8.30
CA ILE A 80 1.03 -22.53 8.76
C ILE A 80 1.26 -24.04 8.56
N LEU A 81 1.86 -24.44 7.43
CA LEU A 81 2.15 -25.85 7.14
C LEU A 81 3.35 -26.41 7.93
N GLY A 82 4.08 -25.60 8.68
CA GLY A 82 5.25 -26.04 9.46
C GLY A 82 6.44 -26.48 8.62
N VAL A 83 6.50 -26.08 7.34
CA VAL A 83 7.58 -26.43 6.42
C VAL A 83 8.55 -25.23 6.30
N SER A 84 9.82 -25.44 6.63
CA SER A 84 10.87 -24.43 6.40
C SER A 84 11.15 -24.27 4.90
N ARG A 85 11.34 -23.03 4.46
CA ARG A 85 11.58 -22.63 3.06
C ARG A 85 12.77 -23.31 2.40
#